data_AF-A0A8B6ZCS5-F1
#
_entry.id   AF-A0A8B6ZCS5-F1
#
_cell.length_a   1.000
_cell.length_b   1.000
_cell.length_c   1.000
_cell.angle_alpha   90.00
_cell.angle_beta   90.00
_cell.angle_gamma   90.00
#
_symmetry.space_group_name_H-M   'P 1'
#
loop_
_entity.id
_entity.type
_entity.pdbx_description
1 polymer ?
#
loop_
_entity_poly.entity_id
_entity_poly.type
_entity_poly.pdbx_seq_one_letter_code
_entity_poly.pdbx_strand_id
1 'polypeptide(L)'
;MMEIEEQEQTWRKNFYLELPKVELHAHLNGSISSKTMRKLIAKKPDLKIHEWMTMIDKGKKRTLEECFQMFQLIHQLTSSPEDILMITKDVIKEFADDGVKYLELRSTPRRENATGMTKKTYVESILEGIKQSKQENMDIDVRYLLAIDRRGGPLVAKETVKLAEEFFLSTEETVLGLDLSGDPTAGQAKDFLEPLLEAKKAGLKLALHLSEIPNKKKETQMLLDLIPDRIGHGTFLNSSEGGSLELVDFVRQHRIPLGKA
;
A
#
# COMPACT_ATOMS: atom_id res chain seq x y z
N MET A 1 41.50 -4.27 1.84
CA MET A 1 40.26 -5.03 2.11
C MET A 1 39.12 -4.09 2.43
N MET A 2 39.24 -3.22 3.44
CA MET A 2 38.20 -2.23 3.81
C MET A 2 37.86 -1.22 2.68
N GLU A 3 38.86 -0.67 1.98
CA GLU A 3 38.63 0.26 0.84
C GLU A 3 37.96 -0.41 -0.38
N ILE A 4 38.17 -1.71 -0.59
CA ILE A 4 37.56 -2.47 -1.69
C ILE A 4 36.10 -2.77 -1.37
N GLU A 5 35.78 -3.14 -0.11
CA GLU A 5 34.39 -3.32 0.35
C GLU A 5 33.60 -1.99 0.31
N GLU A 6 34.24 -0.87 0.65
CA GLU A 6 33.62 0.46 0.63
C GLU A 6 33.37 0.96 -0.82
N GLN A 7 34.32 0.74 -1.73
CA GLN A 7 34.09 0.94 -3.17
C GLN A 7 33.01 0.00 -3.72
N GLU A 8 32.99 -1.26 -3.30
CA GLU A 8 31.96 -2.23 -3.73
C GLU A 8 30.55 -1.84 -3.31
N GLN A 9 30.40 -1.32 -2.08
CA GLN A 9 29.12 -0.82 -1.59
C GLN A 9 28.70 0.47 -2.31
N THR A 10 29.65 1.33 -2.65
CA THR A 10 29.37 2.62 -3.31
C THR A 10 28.88 2.44 -4.74
N TRP A 11 29.51 1.59 -5.56
CA TRP A 11 29.02 1.38 -6.93
C TRP A 11 27.66 0.69 -6.95
N ARG A 12 27.41 -0.29 -6.07
CA ARG A 12 26.11 -0.97 -5.98
C ARG A 12 25.01 0.01 -5.64
N LYS A 13 25.25 0.88 -4.66
CA LYS A 13 24.30 1.92 -4.28
C LYS A 13 24.01 2.86 -5.45
N ASN A 14 25.04 3.35 -6.13
CA ASN A 14 24.86 4.25 -7.28
C ASN A 14 24.10 3.54 -8.42
N PHE A 15 24.47 2.31 -8.75
CA PHE A 15 23.77 1.50 -9.75
C PHE A 15 22.28 1.34 -9.44
N TYR A 16 21.92 1.01 -8.19
CA TYR A 16 20.51 0.86 -7.81
C TYR A 16 19.75 2.18 -7.83
N LEU A 17 20.38 3.30 -7.47
CA LEU A 17 19.78 4.63 -7.53
C LEU A 17 19.55 5.08 -8.98
N GLU A 18 20.51 4.81 -9.86
CA GLU A 18 20.44 5.19 -11.28
C GLU A 18 19.45 4.32 -12.09
N LEU A 19 19.15 3.10 -11.63
CA LEU A 19 18.19 2.23 -12.30
C LEU A 19 16.77 2.85 -12.21
N PRO A 20 16.08 3.12 -13.34
CA PRO A 20 14.70 3.56 -13.29
C PRO A 20 13.81 2.43 -12.77
N LYS A 21 13.06 2.70 -11.71
CA LYS A 21 12.24 1.71 -11.01
C LYS A 21 10.75 1.99 -11.17
N VAL A 22 9.96 0.94 -11.08
CA VAL A 22 8.50 0.98 -11.02
C VAL A 22 8.09 0.33 -9.70
N GLU A 23 7.43 1.10 -8.83
CA GLU A 23 6.90 0.61 -7.57
C GLU A 23 5.39 0.42 -7.71
N LEU A 24 4.94 -0.83 -7.62
CA LEU A 24 3.54 -1.19 -7.84
C LEU A 24 2.80 -1.54 -6.55
N HIS A 25 3.48 -1.57 -5.41
CA HIS A 25 2.97 -2.07 -4.14
C HIS A 25 3.56 -1.31 -2.94
N ALA A 26 3.21 -0.02 -2.83
CA ALA A 26 3.59 0.82 -1.71
C ALA A 26 2.36 1.31 -0.91
N HIS A 27 2.20 0.81 0.31
CA HIS A 27 1.19 1.32 1.25
C HIS A 27 1.65 2.64 1.86
N LEU A 28 0.91 3.73 1.65
CA LEU A 28 1.29 5.07 2.12
C LEU A 28 1.71 5.09 3.60
N ASN A 29 0.87 4.54 4.48
CA ASN A 29 1.15 4.51 5.91
C ASN A 29 2.36 3.60 6.26
N GLY A 30 2.69 2.61 5.43
CA GLY A 30 3.85 1.75 5.59
C GLY A 30 5.14 2.34 5.02
N SER A 31 5.02 3.32 4.13
CA SER A 31 6.14 4.01 3.48
C SER A 31 6.62 5.26 4.22
N ILE A 32 6.02 5.61 5.37
CA ILE A 32 6.42 6.78 6.15
C ILE A 32 7.82 6.55 6.74
N SER A 33 8.81 7.34 6.32
CA SER A 33 10.16 7.27 6.86
C SER A 33 10.23 7.74 8.31
N SER A 34 11.26 7.30 9.04
CA SER A 34 11.53 7.78 10.40
C SER A 34 11.71 9.31 10.44
N LYS A 35 12.18 9.93 9.36
CA LYS A 35 12.30 11.39 9.23
C LYS A 35 10.91 12.05 9.23
N THR A 36 10.00 11.57 8.39
CA THR A 36 8.61 12.08 8.34
C THR A 36 7.85 11.76 9.63
N MET A 37 8.09 10.61 10.25
CA MET A 37 7.54 10.27 11.56
C MET A 37 7.92 11.30 12.63
N ARG A 38 9.20 11.71 12.67
CA ARG A 38 9.68 12.75 13.60
C ARG A 38 9.02 14.12 13.33
N LYS A 39 8.76 14.48 12.07
CA LYS A 39 7.99 15.70 11.73
C LYS A 39 6.56 15.63 12.29
N LEU A 40 5.88 14.49 12.14
CA LEU A 40 4.52 14.28 12.67
C LEU A 40 4.49 14.38 14.20
N ILE A 41 5.43 13.73 14.88
CA ILE A 41 5.54 13.75 16.34
C ILE A 41 5.76 15.19 16.84
N ALA A 42 6.66 15.94 16.20
CA ALA A 42 6.93 17.33 16.58
C ALA A 42 5.69 18.25 16.48
N LYS A 43 4.74 17.92 15.59
CA LYS A 43 3.46 18.63 15.45
C LYS A 43 2.42 18.23 16.51
N LYS A 44 2.64 17.14 17.25
CA LYS A 44 1.69 16.57 18.22
C LYS A 44 2.35 16.35 19.59
N PRO A 45 2.84 17.43 20.25
CA PRO A 45 3.58 17.31 21.51
C PRO A 45 2.76 16.68 22.65
N ASP A 46 1.43 16.75 22.58
CA ASP A 46 0.54 16.18 23.60
C ASP A 46 0.42 14.66 23.52
N LEU A 47 0.76 14.05 22.38
CA LEU A 47 0.85 12.60 22.28
C LEU A 47 2.15 12.16 22.96
N LYS A 48 2.04 11.44 24.08
CA LYS A 48 3.17 10.88 24.84
C LYS A 48 3.87 9.74 24.06
N ILE A 49 4.52 10.08 22.95
CA ILE A 49 5.10 9.11 21.99
C ILE A 49 6.54 8.73 22.36
N HIS A 50 7.10 9.26 23.46
CA HIS A 50 8.48 8.96 23.87
C HIS A 50 8.78 7.47 24.05
N GLU A 51 7.79 6.67 24.46
CA GLU A 51 7.92 5.22 24.61
C GLU A 51 8.09 4.47 23.27
N TRP A 52 7.74 5.11 22.14
CA TRP A 52 7.67 4.49 20.82
C TRP A 52 8.88 4.80 19.94
N MET A 53 9.76 5.71 20.36
CA MET A 53 10.98 6.03 19.61
C MET A 53 11.87 4.80 19.42
N THR A 54 11.93 3.92 20.43
CA THR A 54 12.64 2.64 20.37
C THR A 54 12.06 1.69 19.32
N MET A 55 10.74 1.73 19.09
CA MET A 55 10.08 0.90 18.07
C MET A 55 10.25 1.44 16.65
N ILE A 56 10.27 2.77 16.50
CA ILE A 56 10.61 3.44 15.24
C ILE A 56 12.05 3.09 14.83
N ASP A 57 12.99 3.12 15.78
CA ASP A 57 14.41 2.94 15.54
C ASP A 57 14.89 1.46 15.58
N LYS A 58 13.98 0.48 15.75
CA LYS A 58 14.28 -0.97 15.90
C LYS A 58 14.98 -1.64 14.69
N GLY A 59 15.14 -0.94 13.56
CA GLY A 59 15.86 -1.45 12.38
C GLY A 59 14.98 -2.20 11.36
N LYS A 60 15.60 -3.06 10.53
CA LYS A 60 15.00 -3.60 9.27
C LYS A 60 14.14 -4.86 9.41
N LYS A 61 14.27 -5.64 10.49
CA LYS A 61 13.50 -6.90 10.66
C LYS A 61 12.35 -6.69 11.63
N ARG A 62 11.12 -6.91 11.16
CA ARG A 62 9.89 -6.90 11.96
C ARG A 62 9.07 -8.14 11.62
N THR A 63 8.37 -8.67 12.62
CA THR A 63 7.30 -9.65 12.42
C THR A 63 6.04 -8.95 11.91
N LEU A 64 5.10 -9.71 11.34
CA LEU A 64 3.83 -9.14 10.86
C LEU A 64 3.04 -8.44 11.98
N GLU A 65 3.07 -9.00 13.19
CA GLU A 65 2.43 -8.42 14.38
C GLU A 65 3.06 -7.06 14.76
N GLU A 66 4.39 -6.97 14.76
CA GLU A 66 5.09 -5.71 15.03
C GLU A 66 4.79 -4.65 13.95
N CYS A 67 4.61 -5.05 12.70
CA CYS A 67 4.16 -4.14 11.64
C CYS A 67 2.77 -3.57 11.96
N PHE A 68 1.81 -4.41 12.40
CA PHE A 68 0.48 -3.93 12.77
C PHE A 68 0.49 -2.98 13.98
N GLN A 69 1.35 -3.22 14.97
CA GLN A 69 1.54 -2.29 16.10
C GLN A 69 2.09 -0.93 15.61
N MET A 70 3.03 -0.94 14.67
CA MET A 70 3.52 0.29 14.04
C MET A 70 2.42 1.04 13.29
N PHE A 71 1.53 0.33 12.57
CA PHE A 71 0.39 0.96 11.90
C PHE A 71 -0.57 1.66 12.88
N GLN A 72 -0.77 1.11 14.08
CA GLN A 72 -1.60 1.77 15.11
C GLN A 72 -1.01 3.14 15.51
N LEU A 73 0.29 3.20 15.74
CA LEU A 73 0.98 4.47 16.04
C LEU A 73 0.88 5.45 14.87
N ILE A 74 1.12 4.96 13.65
CA ILE A 74 1.04 5.78 12.43
C ILE A 74 -0.35 6.37 12.28
N HIS A 75 -1.40 5.58 12.52
CA HIS A 75 -2.78 6.05 12.43
C HIS A 75 -3.10 7.15 13.45
N GLN A 76 -2.55 7.10 14.66
CA GLN A 76 -2.68 8.18 15.66
C GLN A 76 -1.97 9.45 15.22
N LEU A 77 -0.81 9.31 14.58
CA LEU A 77 -0.01 10.43 14.08
C LEU A 77 -0.57 11.06 12.82
N THR A 78 -1.39 10.35 12.06
CA THR A 78 -1.92 10.76 10.75
C THR A 78 -3.44 10.90 10.82
N SER A 79 -3.89 11.82 11.67
CA SER A 79 -5.28 11.93 12.10
C SER A 79 -6.04 13.08 11.45
N SER A 80 -5.39 13.93 10.66
CA SER A 80 -6.04 15.02 9.91
C SER A 80 -5.70 14.99 8.40
N PRO A 81 -6.53 15.64 7.55
CA PRO A 81 -6.23 15.83 6.12
C PRO A 81 -4.83 16.42 5.85
N GLU A 82 -4.40 17.37 6.67
CA GLU A 82 -3.10 18.03 6.56
C GLU A 82 -1.94 17.07 6.83
N ASP A 83 -2.12 16.14 7.78
CA ASP A 83 -1.13 15.08 8.01
C ASP A 83 -1.02 14.17 6.79
N ILE A 84 -2.16 13.76 6.21
CA ILE A 84 -2.21 12.88 5.04
C ILE A 84 -1.57 13.54 3.82
N LEU A 85 -1.85 14.81 3.57
CA LEU A 85 -1.20 15.58 2.52
C LEU A 85 0.32 15.62 2.74
N MET A 86 0.77 15.93 3.96
CA MET A 86 2.19 16.03 4.28
C MET A 86 2.93 14.69 4.05
N ILE A 87 2.40 13.58 4.57
CA ILE A 87 3.05 12.28 4.40
C ILE A 87 3.03 11.84 2.94
N THR A 88 1.97 12.16 2.18
CA THR A 88 1.87 11.79 0.77
C THR A 88 2.98 12.47 -0.02
N LYS A 89 3.18 13.78 0.19
CA LYS A 89 4.26 14.52 -0.48
C LYS A 89 5.64 14.02 -0.09
N ASP A 90 5.89 13.78 1.20
CA ASP A 90 7.17 13.27 1.68
C ASP A 90 7.46 11.88 1.06
N VAL A 91 6.48 10.97 1.06
CA VAL A 91 6.63 9.61 0.50
C VAL A 91 6.88 9.64 -1.01
N ILE A 92 6.11 10.42 -1.78
CA ILE A 92 6.32 10.54 -3.23
C ILE A 92 7.72 11.09 -3.51
N LYS A 93 8.13 12.13 -2.77
CA LYS A 93 9.46 12.71 -2.90
C LYS A 93 10.56 11.70 -2.60
N GLU A 94 10.43 10.93 -1.52
CA GLU A 94 11.43 9.94 -1.14
C GLU A 94 11.54 8.80 -2.18
N PHE A 95 10.42 8.36 -2.78
CA PHE A 95 10.46 7.42 -3.91
C PHE A 95 11.12 8.03 -5.16
N ALA A 96 10.83 9.28 -5.49
CA ALA A 96 11.48 9.97 -6.61
C ALA A 96 13.00 10.12 -6.38
N ASP A 97 13.40 10.49 -5.17
CA ASP A 97 14.81 10.62 -4.76
C ASP A 97 15.53 9.25 -4.78
N ASP A 98 14.80 8.13 -4.60
CA ASP A 98 15.32 6.77 -4.77
C ASP A 98 15.35 6.29 -6.24
N GLY A 99 14.92 7.11 -7.20
CA GLY A 99 14.95 6.80 -8.64
C GLY A 99 13.73 6.02 -9.16
N VAL A 100 12.63 6.00 -8.40
CA VAL A 100 11.34 5.46 -8.89
C VAL A 100 10.73 6.45 -9.88
N LYS A 101 10.35 5.95 -11.06
CA LYS A 101 9.74 6.74 -12.15
C LYS A 101 8.24 6.58 -12.24
N TYR A 102 7.70 5.49 -11.69
CA TYR A 102 6.27 5.24 -11.63
C TYR A 102 5.91 4.58 -10.29
N LEU A 103 4.91 5.13 -9.61
CA LEU A 103 4.45 4.69 -8.30
C LEU A 103 2.94 4.48 -8.31
N GLU A 104 2.49 3.25 -8.03
CA GLU A 104 1.11 2.98 -7.63
C GLU A 104 1.02 2.96 -6.11
N LEU A 105 0.74 4.14 -5.56
CA LEU A 105 0.51 4.34 -4.14
C LEU A 105 -0.85 3.75 -3.75
N ARG A 106 -0.92 3.08 -2.60
CA ARG A 106 -2.18 2.56 -2.06
C ARG A 106 -2.38 2.98 -0.62
N SER A 107 -3.63 3.21 -0.24
CA SER A 107 -3.96 3.50 1.15
C SER A 107 -5.40 3.15 1.48
N THR A 108 -5.64 2.74 2.72
CA THR A 108 -6.99 2.47 3.23
C THR A 108 -7.65 3.79 3.61
N PRO A 109 -8.77 4.20 2.97
CA PRO A 109 -9.47 5.42 3.34
C PRO A 109 -9.98 5.36 4.79
N ARG A 110 -9.63 6.37 5.59
CA ARG A 110 -9.99 6.41 7.02
C ARG A 110 -10.94 7.56 7.35
N ARG A 111 -11.74 7.34 8.40
CA ARG A 111 -12.51 8.37 9.09
C ARG A 111 -11.86 8.61 10.45
N GLU A 112 -11.73 9.87 10.86
CA GLU A 112 -11.34 10.26 12.21
C GLU A 112 -12.37 11.24 12.77
N ASN A 113 -13.05 10.84 13.83
CA ASN A 113 -14.15 11.64 14.39
C ASN A 113 -13.61 12.87 15.15
N ALA A 114 -12.45 12.74 15.79
CA ALA A 114 -11.88 13.84 16.59
C ALA A 114 -11.51 15.06 15.74
N THR A 115 -11.07 14.84 14.49
CA THR A 115 -10.67 15.90 13.55
C THR A 115 -11.73 16.16 12.47
N GLY A 116 -12.80 15.35 12.42
CA GLY A 116 -13.81 15.41 11.37
C GLY A 116 -13.36 14.88 10.01
N MET A 117 -12.17 14.25 9.92
CA MET A 117 -11.70 13.67 8.67
C MET A 117 -12.64 12.54 8.23
N THR A 118 -13.07 12.60 6.97
CA THR A 118 -13.91 11.58 6.34
C THR A 118 -13.08 10.72 5.39
N LYS A 119 -13.58 9.55 4.99
CA LYS A 119 -12.93 8.74 3.95
C LYS A 119 -12.72 9.53 2.65
N LYS A 120 -13.66 10.41 2.30
CA LYS A 120 -13.57 11.27 1.11
C LYS A 120 -12.46 12.30 1.25
N THR A 121 -12.45 13.07 2.33
CA THR A 121 -11.40 14.09 2.56
C THR A 121 -10.01 13.48 2.75
N TYR A 122 -9.93 12.25 3.27
CA TYR A 122 -8.70 11.45 3.29
C TYR A 122 -8.15 11.21 1.88
N VAL A 123 -9.00 10.72 0.96
CA VAL A 123 -8.60 10.45 -0.43
C VAL A 123 -8.27 11.75 -1.17
N GLU A 124 -9.07 12.81 -0.99
CA GLU A 124 -8.79 14.13 -1.57
C GLU A 124 -7.42 14.68 -1.13
N SER A 125 -7.01 14.44 0.13
CA SER A 125 -5.70 14.85 0.63
C SER A 125 -4.55 14.13 -0.06
N ILE A 126 -4.71 12.84 -0.37
CA ILE A 126 -3.72 12.07 -1.13
C ILE A 126 -3.65 12.58 -2.58
N LEU A 127 -4.82 12.77 -3.21
CA LEU A 127 -4.89 13.27 -4.59
C LEU A 127 -4.30 14.67 -4.73
N GLU A 128 -4.51 15.55 -3.76
CA GLU A 128 -3.87 16.85 -3.71
C GLU A 128 -2.34 16.72 -3.54
N GLY A 129 -1.86 15.75 -2.75
CA GLY A 129 -0.43 15.43 -2.66
C GLY A 129 0.19 15.00 -3.99
N ILE A 130 -0.50 14.13 -4.73
CA ILE A 130 -0.10 13.67 -6.09
C ILE A 130 -0.12 14.85 -7.08
N LYS A 131 -1.14 15.69 -7.02
CA LYS A 131 -1.24 16.88 -7.87
C LYS A 131 -0.10 17.86 -7.59
N GLN A 132 0.22 18.10 -6.32
CA GLN A 132 1.33 18.97 -5.93
C GLN A 132 2.69 18.42 -6.34
N SER A 133 2.93 17.10 -6.25
CA SER A 133 4.19 16.51 -6.72
C SER A 133 4.39 16.74 -8.23
N LYS A 134 3.31 16.66 -9.02
CA LYS A 134 3.34 16.99 -10.45
C LYS A 134 3.60 18.48 -10.69
N GLN A 135 2.96 19.37 -9.94
CA GLN A 135 3.18 20.83 -10.05
C GLN A 135 4.60 21.24 -9.65
N GLU A 136 5.20 20.54 -8.70
CA GLU A 136 6.59 20.72 -8.26
C GLU A 136 7.61 20.06 -9.22
N ASN A 137 7.15 19.47 -10.34
CA ASN A 137 7.96 18.78 -11.35
C ASN A 137 8.85 17.68 -10.75
N MET A 138 8.32 16.93 -9.78
CA MET A 138 9.01 15.72 -9.31
C MET A 138 9.10 14.70 -10.46
N ASP A 139 10.26 14.09 -10.64
CA ASP A 139 10.53 13.12 -11.73
C ASP A 139 9.99 11.73 -11.38
N ILE A 140 8.66 11.66 -11.19
CA ILE A 140 7.90 10.46 -10.87
C ILE A 140 6.44 10.63 -11.33
N ASP A 141 5.89 9.61 -11.96
CA ASP A 141 4.45 9.53 -12.25
C ASP A 141 3.74 8.72 -11.17
N VAL A 142 2.63 9.23 -10.64
CA VAL A 142 1.96 8.62 -9.48
C VAL A 142 0.51 8.31 -9.80
N ARG A 143 0.09 7.10 -9.43
CA ARG A 143 -1.28 6.59 -9.52
C ARG A 143 -1.73 6.09 -8.16
N TYR A 144 -3.04 6.01 -7.95
CA TYR A 144 -3.62 5.70 -6.66
C TYR A 144 -4.60 4.52 -6.70
N LEU A 145 -4.48 3.65 -5.69
CA LEU A 145 -5.39 2.53 -5.42
C LEU A 145 -6.01 2.73 -4.03
N LEU A 146 -7.34 2.64 -3.94
CA LEU A 146 -8.01 2.65 -2.65
C LEU A 146 -7.95 1.23 -2.06
N ALA A 147 -7.41 1.10 -0.86
CA ALA A 147 -7.31 -0.19 -0.19
C ALA A 147 -8.56 -0.50 0.66
N ILE A 148 -9.02 -1.74 0.55
CA ILE A 148 -10.05 -2.36 1.38
C ILE A 148 -9.30 -3.19 2.44
N ASP A 149 -9.43 -2.79 3.70
CA ASP A 149 -8.95 -3.62 4.82
C ASP A 149 -9.96 -4.74 5.10
N ARG A 150 -9.48 -5.99 5.06
CA ARG A 150 -10.25 -7.21 5.36
C ARG A 150 -11.02 -7.13 6.69
N ARG A 151 -10.51 -6.39 7.69
CA ARG A 151 -11.18 -6.21 8.99
C ARG A 151 -12.46 -5.38 8.91
N GLY A 152 -12.60 -4.55 7.87
CA GLY A 152 -13.79 -3.71 7.67
C GLY A 152 -15.03 -4.49 7.19
N GLY A 153 -14.84 -5.69 6.64
CA GLY A 153 -15.92 -6.54 6.14
C GLY A 153 -16.65 -6.00 4.90
N PRO A 154 -17.76 -6.65 4.48
CA PRO A 154 -18.38 -6.43 3.18
C PRO A 154 -19.00 -5.04 3.03
N LEU A 155 -19.56 -4.47 4.10
CA LEU A 155 -20.18 -3.13 4.04
C LEU A 155 -19.13 -2.06 3.75
N VAL A 156 -18.00 -2.09 4.46
CA VAL A 156 -16.88 -1.17 4.25
C VAL A 156 -16.25 -1.39 2.87
N ALA A 157 -16.19 -2.63 2.39
CA ALA A 157 -15.74 -2.93 1.03
C ALA A 157 -16.62 -2.23 -0.02
N LYS A 158 -17.96 -2.38 0.05
CA LYS A 158 -18.91 -1.71 -0.86
C LYS A 158 -18.79 -0.19 -0.82
N GLU A 159 -18.65 0.39 0.37
CA GLU A 159 -18.42 1.85 0.51
C GLU A 159 -17.14 2.29 -0.19
N THR A 160 -16.08 1.50 -0.08
CA THR A 160 -14.77 1.81 -0.67
C THR A 160 -14.79 1.66 -2.18
N VAL A 161 -15.50 0.66 -2.72
CA VAL A 161 -15.73 0.50 -4.16
C VAL A 161 -16.43 1.73 -4.72
N LYS A 162 -17.55 2.16 -4.11
CA LYS A 162 -18.28 3.36 -4.55
C LYS A 162 -17.41 4.62 -4.52
N LEU A 163 -16.59 4.77 -3.48
CA LEU A 163 -15.67 5.89 -3.38
C LEU A 163 -14.58 5.83 -4.47
N ALA A 164 -14.06 4.64 -4.76
CA ALA A 164 -13.09 4.46 -5.84
C ALA A 164 -13.69 4.75 -7.22
N GLU A 165 -14.93 4.35 -7.47
CA GLU A 165 -15.67 4.67 -8.70
C GLU A 165 -15.86 6.19 -8.87
N GLU A 166 -16.26 6.90 -7.80
CA GLU A 166 -16.41 8.36 -7.82
C GLU A 166 -15.10 9.05 -8.23
N PHE A 167 -13.97 8.65 -7.64
CA PHE A 167 -12.67 9.25 -7.96
C PHE A 167 -12.10 8.78 -9.29
N PHE A 168 -12.33 7.53 -9.70
CA PHE A 168 -11.94 7.02 -11.01
C PHE A 168 -12.54 7.87 -12.14
N LEU A 169 -13.81 8.26 -12.00
CA LEU A 169 -14.51 9.10 -12.98
C LEU A 169 -14.10 10.58 -12.96
N SER A 170 -13.52 11.07 -11.85
CA SER A 170 -13.29 12.51 -11.65
C SER A 170 -11.82 12.94 -11.61
N THR A 171 -10.85 12.01 -11.71
CA THR A 171 -9.42 12.30 -11.49
C THR A 171 -8.52 12.05 -12.69
N GLU A 172 -9.07 12.03 -13.91
CA GLU A 172 -8.32 11.90 -15.17
C GLU A 172 -7.23 10.81 -15.11
N GLU A 173 -7.65 9.56 -14.83
CA GLU A 173 -6.77 8.39 -14.72
C GLU A 173 -5.79 8.39 -13.52
N THR A 174 -5.94 9.28 -12.52
CA THR A 174 -5.08 9.23 -11.32
C THR A 174 -5.45 8.07 -10.39
N VAL A 175 -6.74 7.89 -10.09
CA VAL A 175 -7.23 6.69 -9.40
C VAL A 175 -7.45 5.59 -10.42
N LEU A 176 -6.85 4.42 -10.20
CA LEU A 176 -6.91 3.31 -11.15
C LEU A 176 -7.77 2.13 -10.69
N GLY A 177 -7.93 1.96 -9.37
CA GLY A 177 -8.44 0.70 -8.88
C GLY A 177 -8.46 0.53 -7.37
N LEU A 178 -8.56 -0.73 -6.98
CA LEU A 178 -8.68 -1.19 -5.62
C LEU A 178 -7.53 -2.12 -5.24
N ASP A 179 -7.21 -2.06 -3.95
CA ASP A 179 -6.36 -3.01 -3.26
C ASP A 179 -7.20 -3.79 -2.23
N LEU A 180 -7.03 -5.11 -2.09
CA LEU A 180 -7.61 -5.88 -0.97
C LEU A 180 -6.48 -6.34 -0.05
N SER A 181 -6.44 -5.79 1.17
CA SER A 181 -5.30 -5.88 2.08
C SER A 181 -5.71 -6.00 3.55
N GLY A 182 -4.77 -5.72 4.46
CA GLY A 182 -4.97 -5.84 5.90
C GLY A 182 -4.57 -7.22 6.40
N ASP A 183 -5.21 -7.67 7.47
CA ASP A 183 -4.86 -8.93 8.12
C ASP A 183 -5.34 -10.14 7.31
N PRO A 184 -4.45 -11.02 6.81
CA PRO A 184 -4.84 -12.17 6.01
C PRO A 184 -5.61 -13.24 6.80
N THR A 185 -5.68 -13.11 8.14
CA THR A 185 -6.49 -13.97 9.00
C THR A 185 -7.92 -13.43 9.22
N ALA A 186 -8.16 -12.15 8.91
CA ALA A 186 -9.45 -11.50 9.08
C ALA A 186 -10.33 -11.57 7.81
N GLY A 187 -11.65 -11.53 8.02
CA GLY A 187 -12.65 -11.61 6.95
C GLY A 187 -12.71 -12.97 6.24
N GLN A 188 -13.71 -13.15 5.37
CA GLN A 188 -13.79 -14.31 4.47
C GLN A 188 -13.77 -13.83 3.01
N ALA A 189 -13.04 -14.50 2.11
CA ALA A 189 -12.98 -14.11 0.69
C ALA A 189 -14.35 -13.87 0.07
N LYS A 190 -15.34 -14.70 0.40
CA LYS A 190 -16.73 -14.61 -0.07
C LYS A 190 -17.37 -13.23 0.19
N ASP A 191 -16.97 -12.56 1.26
CA ASP A 191 -17.51 -11.25 1.66
C ASP A 191 -17.05 -10.14 0.70
N PHE A 192 -15.94 -10.37 -0.02
CA PHE A 192 -15.34 -9.40 -0.94
C PHE A 192 -15.56 -9.72 -2.41
N LEU A 193 -16.06 -10.92 -2.75
CA LEU A 193 -16.27 -11.30 -4.16
C LEU A 193 -17.25 -10.38 -4.89
N GLU A 194 -18.39 -10.08 -4.27
CA GLU A 194 -19.39 -9.21 -4.91
C GLU A 194 -18.88 -7.76 -5.06
N PRO A 195 -18.34 -7.10 -4.02
CA PRO A 195 -17.82 -5.74 -4.16
C PRO A 195 -16.67 -5.64 -5.18
N LEU A 196 -15.76 -6.61 -5.21
CA LEU A 196 -14.64 -6.60 -6.16
C LEU A 196 -15.10 -6.87 -7.60
N LEU A 197 -16.12 -7.72 -7.78
CA LEU A 197 -16.71 -7.94 -9.09
C LEU A 197 -17.44 -6.69 -9.61
N GLU A 198 -18.14 -5.96 -8.74
CA GLU A 198 -18.74 -4.67 -9.08
C GLU A 198 -17.67 -3.67 -9.54
N ALA A 199 -16.58 -3.53 -8.78
CA ALA A 199 -15.47 -2.67 -9.16
C ALA A 199 -14.90 -3.00 -10.54
N LYS A 200 -14.67 -4.30 -10.81
CA LYS A 200 -14.17 -4.76 -12.12
C LYS A 200 -15.14 -4.41 -13.25
N LYS A 201 -16.45 -4.54 -13.03
CA LYS A 201 -17.48 -4.15 -14.01
C LYS A 201 -17.49 -2.64 -14.27
N ALA A 202 -17.15 -1.83 -13.27
CA ALA A 202 -16.99 -0.38 -13.40
C ALA A 202 -15.66 0.02 -14.09
N GLY A 203 -14.79 -0.94 -14.41
CA GLY A 203 -13.50 -0.70 -15.08
C GLY A 203 -12.32 -0.50 -14.14
N LEU A 204 -12.55 -0.54 -12.81
CA LEU A 204 -11.48 -0.45 -11.82
C LEU A 204 -10.56 -1.67 -11.88
N LYS A 205 -9.26 -1.40 -11.72
CA LYS A 205 -8.21 -2.42 -11.63
C LYS A 205 -8.19 -3.08 -10.26
N LEU A 206 -7.84 -4.35 -10.20
CA LEU A 206 -7.76 -5.11 -8.94
C LEU A 206 -6.33 -5.55 -8.64
N ALA A 207 -5.78 -5.11 -7.50
CA ALA A 207 -4.57 -5.64 -6.91
C ALA A 207 -4.93 -6.35 -5.60
N LEU A 208 -4.78 -7.67 -5.50
CA LEU A 208 -5.25 -8.42 -4.33
C LEU A 208 -4.08 -9.03 -3.56
N HIS A 209 -3.98 -8.83 -2.25
CA HIS A 209 -3.05 -9.61 -1.43
C HIS A 209 -3.55 -11.03 -1.28
N LEU A 210 -2.77 -11.95 -1.82
CA LEU A 210 -3.08 -13.38 -1.82
C LEU A 210 -1.88 -14.19 -1.34
N SER A 211 -2.17 -15.31 -0.68
CA SER A 211 -1.16 -16.27 -0.23
C SER A 211 -0.04 -15.62 0.60
N GLU A 212 -0.39 -14.71 1.51
CA GLU A 212 0.53 -14.08 2.47
C GLU A 212 0.89 -14.99 3.64
N ILE A 213 0.02 -15.97 3.93
CA ILE A 213 0.20 -16.98 4.98
C ILE A 213 -0.14 -18.36 4.41
N PRO A 214 0.44 -19.45 4.98
CA PRO A 214 0.19 -20.80 4.50
C PRO A 214 -1.26 -21.24 4.68
N ASN A 215 -1.66 -22.33 4.00
CA ASN A 215 -2.96 -22.99 4.15
C ASN A 215 -4.20 -22.16 3.74
N LYS A 216 -4.02 -21.13 2.91
CA LYS A 216 -5.11 -20.28 2.37
C LYS A 216 -5.52 -20.62 0.93
N LYS A 217 -5.33 -21.87 0.48
CA LYS A 217 -5.54 -22.28 -0.92
C LYS A 217 -6.95 -21.97 -1.44
N LYS A 218 -7.97 -22.35 -0.68
CA LYS A 218 -9.39 -22.14 -1.06
C LYS A 218 -9.72 -20.66 -1.19
N GLU A 219 -9.25 -19.85 -0.25
CA GLU A 219 -9.43 -18.40 -0.28
C GLU A 219 -8.72 -17.77 -1.49
N THR A 220 -7.47 -18.19 -1.74
CA THR A 220 -6.66 -17.73 -2.87
C THR A 220 -7.35 -18.06 -4.19
N GLN A 221 -7.82 -19.30 -4.38
CA GLN A 221 -8.53 -19.70 -5.60
C GLN A 221 -9.79 -18.85 -5.82
N MET A 222 -10.62 -18.66 -4.79
CA MET A 222 -11.84 -17.84 -4.90
C MET A 222 -11.56 -16.42 -5.39
N LEU A 223 -10.47 -15.80 -4.91
CA LEU A 223 -10.10 -14.45 -5.32
C LEU A 223 -9.39 -14.43 -6.69
N LEU A 224 -8.66 -15.49 -7.05
CA LEU A 224 -8.07 -15.66 -8.39
C LEU A 224 -9.12 -15.84 -9.47
N ASP A 225 -10.28 -16.42 -9.16
CA ASP A 225 -11.39 -16.59 -10.10
C ASP A 225 -11.98 -15.24 -10.57
N LEU A 226 -11.69 -14.14 -9.87
CA LEU A 226 -11.99 -12.76 -10.33
C LEU A 226 -11.01 -12.26 -11.41
N ILE A 227 -9.93 -13.01 -11.66
CA ILE A 227 -8.83 -12.68 -12.56
C ILE A 227 -8.29 -11.28 -12.23
N PRO A 228 -7.68 -11.07 -11.04
CA PRO A 228 -7.18 -9.76 -10.66
C PRO A 228 -6.07 -9.30 -11.62
N ASP A 229 -5.93 -7.98 -11.79
CA ASP A 229 -4.90 -7.42 -12.65
C ASP A 229 -3.50 -7.65 -12.07
N ARG A 230 -3.37 -7.76 -10.73
CA ARG A 230 -2.13 -8.19 -10.04
C ARG A 230 -2.41 -8.87 -8.71
N ILE A 231 -1.42 -9.65 -8.25
CA ILE A 231 -1.39 -10.24 -6.91
C ILE A 231 -0.32 -9.55 -6.08
N GLY A 232 -0.65 -9.13 -4.87
CA GLY A 232 0.32 -8.72 -3.86
C GLY A 232 0.91 -9.93 -3.13
N HIS A 233 2.23 -9.93 -2.93
CA HIS A 233 3.02 -10.99 -2.28
C HIS A 233 3.10 -12.30 -3.08
N GLY A 234 2.13 -13.20 -2.92
CA GLY A 234 2.19 -14.55 -3.49
C GLY A 234 3.19 -15.49 -2.81
N THR A 235 3.61 -15.20 -1.58
CA THR A 235 4.68 -15.91 -0.85
C THR A 235 4.40 -17.42 -0.69
N PHE A 236 3.17 -17.79 -0.36
CA PHE A 236 2.74 -19.16 -0.12
C PHE A 236 1.92 -19.73 -1.30
N LEU A 237 2.14 -19.22 -2.53
CA LEU A 237 1.48 -19.75 -3.74
C LEU A 237 2.01 -21.14 -4.12
N ASN A 238 3.32 -21.35 -3.99
CA ASN A 238 3.96 -22.60 -4.38
C ASN A 238 3.63 -23.73 -3.40
N SER A 239 3.47 -24.94 -3.93
CA SER A 239 3.35 -26.18 -3.16
C SER A 239 4.42 -26.39 -2.07
N SER A 240 5.67 -25.97 -2.30
CA SER A 240 6.74 -26.07 -1.29
C SER A 240 6.50 -25.19 -0.06
N GLU A 241 5.72 -24.12 -0.24
CA GLU A 241 5.36 -23.12 0.76
C GLU A 241 3.89 -23.27 1.15
N GLY A 242 3.33 -24.48 1.19
CA GLY A 242 1.94 -24.69 1.64
C GLY A 242 0.83 -24.22 0.68
N GLY A 243 1.17 -23.85 -0.56
CA GLY A 243 0.26 -23.59 -1.68
C GLY A 243 -0.03 -24.82 -2.54
N SER A 244 -0.27 -24.67 -3.84
CA SER A 244 -0.44 -25.81 -4.78
C SER A 244 0.07 -25.50 -6.18
N LEU A 245 0.44 -26.55 -6.92
CA LEU A 245 0.82 -26.42 -8.34
C LEU A 245 -0.33 -25.86 -9.18
N GLU A 246 -1.58 -26.24 -8.88
CA GLU A 246 -2.78 -25.71 -9.54
C GLU A 246 -2.88 -24.17 -9.45
N LEU A 247 -2.58 -23.59 -8.28
CA LEU A 247 -2.58 -22.13 -8.10
C LEU A 247 -1.48 -21.47 -8.93
N VAL A 248 -0.29 -22.07 -8.98
CA VAL A 248 0.84 -21.57 -9.79
C VAL A 248 0.50 -21.64 -11.27
N ASP A 249 -0.07 -22.76 -11.73
CA ASP A 249 -0.45 -22.95 -13.12
C ASP A 249 -1.57 -21.99 -13.53
N PHE A 250 -2.55 -21.76 -12.66
CA PHE A 250 -3.60 -20.76 -12.88
C PHE A 250 -3.02 -19.36 -13.08
N VAL A 251 -2.13 -18.93 -12.18
CA VAL A 251 -1.46 -17.60 -12.25
C VAL A 251 -0.64 -17.47 -13.52
N ARG A 252 0.11 -18.52 -13.91
CA ARG A 252 0.91 -18.53 -15.14
C ARG A 252 0.06 -18.52 -16.40
N GLN A 253 -1.01 -19.32 -16.45
CA GLN A 253 -1.93 -19.40 -17.58
C GLN A 253 -2.59 -18.05 -17.85
N HIS A 254 -3.03 -17.35 -16.80
CA HIS A 254 -3.66 -16.04 -16.89
C HIS A 254 -2.65 -14.87 -16.90
N ARG A 255 -1.34 -15.17 -16.82
CA ARG A 255 -0.25 -14.18 -16.80
C ARG A 255 -0.43 -13.08 -15.75
N ILE A 256 -0.94 -13.44 -14.58
CA ILE A 256 -1.20 -12.47 -13.50
C ILE A 256 0.14 -12.07 -12.86
N PRO A 257 0.56 -10.79 -12.93
CA PRO A 257 1.81 -10.36 -12.33
C PRO A 257 1.79 -10.42 -10.80
N LEU A 258 2.96 -10.71 -10.22
CA LEU A 258 3.18 -10.66 -8.77
C LEU A 258 3.87 -9.35 -8.40
N GLY A 259 3.23 -8.53 -7.58
CA GLY A 259 3.81 -7.36 -6.93
C GLY A 259 4.37 -7.75 -5.57
N LYS A 260 5.68 -7.89 -5.47
CA LYS A 260 6.37 -8.16 -4.20
C LYS A 260 6.57 -6.83 -3.45
N ALA A 261 6.04 -6.74 -2.24
CA ALA A 261 6.37 -5.69 -1.28
C ALA A 261 7.60 -6.08 -0.43
#